data_AF-A0A4Q5XQ74-F1
#
_entry.id   AF-A0A4Q5XQ74-F1
#
_cell.length_a   1.000
_cell.length_b   1.000
_cell.length_c   1.000
_cell.angle_alpha   90.00
_cell.angle_beta   90.00
_cell.angle_gamma   90.00
#
_symmetry.space_group_name_H-M   'P 1'
#
loop_
_entity.id
_entity.type
_entity.pdbx_description
1 polymer ?
#
loop_
_entity_poly.entity_id
_entity_poly.type
_entity_poly.pdbx_seq_one_letter_code
_entity_poly.pdbx_strand_id
1 'polypeptide(L)'
;MARHMGSTAADVDGLETGDAGLSASLVRIGKIMARPQLKKWRPVMVAALLLTLASKVFAVYAPVFFGDAINKMTGTDAAFSAVVLLLVWWTGARLLSSNLPYLRDAMFAPVSQDAQRLIAVEAYGHAQGLSLAFHQTRRTGALNRIIDRGVAALDYLIRFLAFNIGPTLIELALAAFVLSTRYSWISAVIAVVVVGLYATFTALLTNWRTEQRRKLNAADTELRALAVDSLTNFETVKAFAAEARETERYDAAMRLYNKNMV
;
A
#
# COMPACT_ATOMS: atom_id res chain seq x y z
N MET A 1 48.07 -6.29 19.16
CA MET A 1 47.75 -7.46 18.32
C MET A 1 47.15 -8.54 19.23
N ALA A 2 45.84 -8.49 19.48
CA ALA A 2 45.11 -9.52 20.22
C ALA A 2 43.66 -9.51 19.72
N ARG A 3 43.30 -10.54 18.93
CA ARG A 3 41.97 -10.74 18.36
C ARG A 3 41.08 -11.36 19.43
N HIS A 4 40.13 -10.59 19.97
CA HIS A 4 38.95 -11.17 20.60
C HIS A 4 37.96 -11.58 19.51
N MET A 5 38.00 -12.85 19.13
CA MET A 5 36.92 -13.51 18.38
C MET A 5 35.79 -13.79 19.37
N GLY A 6 34.86 -12.83 19.50
CA GLY A 6 33.55 -13.09 20.11
C GLY A 6 32.71 -13.85 19.11
N SER A 7 32.24 -15.04 19.49
CA SER A 7 31.28 -15.82 18.73
C SER A 7 30.01 -14.99 18.52
N THR A 8 29.62 -14.84 17.26
CA THR A 8 28.28 -14.41 16.86
C THR A 8 27.30 -15.46 17.37
N ALA A 9 26.71 -15.23 18.54
CA ALA A 9 25.45 -15.87 18.89
C ALA A 9 24.48 -15.55 17.76
N ALA A 10 24.01 -16.58 17.05
CA ALA A 10 22.98 -16.42 16.04
C ALA A 10 21.79 -15.71 16.69
N ASP A 11 21.40 -14.56 16.14
CA ASP A 11 20.18 -13.86 16.51
C ASP A 11 19.00 -14.72 16.08
N VAL A 12 18.63 -15.69 16.92
CA VAL A 12 17.56 -16.68 16.67
C VAL A 12 16.19 -16.00 16.53
N ASP A 13 16.09 -14.74 17.01
CA ASP A 13 14.90 -13.90 17.00
C ASP A 13 15.03 -12.70 16.03
N GLY A 14 15.97 -12.75 15.09
CA GLY A 14 16.12 -11.74 14.05
C GLY A 14 14.83 -11.64 13.24
N LEU A 15 14.09 -10.54 13.42
CA LEU A 15 12.94 -10.22 12.57
C LEU A 15 13.46 -10.06 11.15
N GLU A 16 13.25 -11.06 10.29
CA GLU A 16 13.48 -10.93 8.86
C GLU A 16 12.72 -9.67 8.40
N THR A 17 13.45 -8.62 8.03
CA THR A 17 12.89 -7.48 7.32
C THR A 17 12.55 -7.97 5.92
N GLY A 18 11.44 -8.70 5.83
CA GLY A 18 11.03 -9.38 4.63
C GLY A 18 10.59 -8.35 3.60
N ASP A 19 11.47 -8.06 2.64
CA ASP A 19 11.07 -7.73 1.28
C ASP A 19 10.43 -8.98 0.65
N ALA A 20 9.31 -9.42 1.23
CA ALA A 20 8.45 -10.40 0.61
C ALA A 20 7.80 -9.69 -0.57
N GLY A 21 8.31 -9.96 -1.78
CA GLY A 21 7.77 -9.41 -3.01
C GLY A 21 6.25 -9.53 -3.11
N LEU A 22 5.63 -8.72 -3.97
CA LEU A 22 4.17 -8.58 -4.07
C LEU A 22 3.42 -9.92 -4.16
N SER A 23 4.03 -10.92 -4.82
CA SER A 23 3.53 -12.30 -4.93
C SER A 23 3.50 -13.05 -3.60
N ALA A 24 4.53 -12.94 -2.76
CA ALA A 24 4.56 -13.58 -1.45
C ALA A 24 3.52 -12.96 -0.51
N SER A 25 3.36 -11.63 -0.58
CA SER A 25 2.32 -10.90 0.17
C SER A 25 0.90 -11.29 -0.27
N LEU A 26 0.67 -11.45 -1.57
CA LEU A 26 -0.58 -11.99 -2.15
C LEU A 26 -0.91 -13.38 -1.57
N VAL A 27 0.07 -14.29 -1.55
CA VAL A 27 -0.14 -15.65 -1.04
C VAL A 27 -0.42 -15.64 0.46
N ARG A 28 0.31 -14.83 1.25
CA ARG A 28 0.09 -14.70 2.70
C ARG A 28 -1.32 -14.18 3.00
N ILE A 29 -1.76 -13.15 2.30
CA ILE A 29 -3.11 -12.59 2.45
C ILE A 29 -4.17 -13.60 2.01
N GLY A 30 -3.96 -14.27 0.88
CA GLY A 30 -4.86 -15.33 0.40
C GLY A 30 -5.04 -16.45 1.43
N LYS A 31 -3.94 -16.89 2.06
CA LYS A 31 -3.98 -17.89 3.14
C LYS A 31 -4.74 -17.39 4.37
N ILE A 32 -4.56 -16.12 4.75
CA ILE A 32 -5.29 -15.50 5.86
C ILE A 32 -6.80 -15.48 5.55
N MET A 33 -7.20 -15.01 4.37
CA MET A 33 -8.61 -14.94 3.97
C MET A 33 -9.25 -16.33 3.80
N ALA A 34 -8.46 -17.35 3.48
CA ALA A 34 -8.92 -18.73 3.35
C ALA A 34 -9.18 -19.45 4.69
N ARG A 35 -8.78 -18.85 5.82
CA ARG A 35 -8.90 -19.45 7.16
C ARG A 35 -10.33 -19.91 7.47
N PRO A 36 -10.51 -21.07 8.13
CA PRO A 36 -11.83 -21.61 8.47
C PRO A 36 -12.70 -20.65 9.28
N GLN A 37 -12.08 -19.84 10.14
CA GLN A 37 -12.75 -18.85 10.99
C GLN A 37 -13.45 -17.75 10.17
N LEU A 38 -12.98 -17.47 8.95
CA LEU A 38 -13.56 -16.49 8.04
C LEU A 38 -14.56 -17.11 7.05
N LYS A 39 -14.90 -18.41 7.18
CA LYS A 39 -15.80 -19.11 6.27
C LYS A 39 -17.17 -18.42 6.15
N LYS A 40 -17.69 -17.86 7.26
CA LYS A 40 -18.95 -17.10 7.29
C LYS A 40 -18.95 -15.87 6.36
N TRP A 41 -17.77 -15.30 6.09
CA TRP A 41 -17.60 -14.10 5.26
C TRP A 41 -17.34 -14.40 3.78
N ARG A 42 -17.14 -15.66 3.39
CA ARG A 42 -16.92 -16.06 1.99
C ARG A 42 -17.97 -15.52 1.00
N PRO A 43 -19.29 -15.60 1.25
CA PRO A 43 -20.27 -15.02 0.33
C PRO A 43 -20.11 -13.50 0.19
N VAL A 44 -19.81 -12.80 1.30
CA VAL A 44 -19.59 -11.33 1.28
C VAL A 44 -18.32 -10.97 0.51
N MET A 45 -17.24 -11.74 0.67
CA MET A 45 -16.01 -11.57 -0.10
C MET A 45 -16.25 -11.75 -1.59
N VAL A 46 -16.99 -12.79 -1.99
CA VAL A 46 -17.33 -13.03 -3.41
C VAL A 46 -18.21 -11.91 -3.93
N ALA A 47 -19.24 -11.49 -3.20
CA ALA A 47 -20.07 -10.35 -3.58
C ALA A 47 -19.24 -9.06 -3.75
N ALA A 48 -18.32 -8.76 -2.82
CA ALA A 48 -17.44 -7.60 -2.90
C ALA A 48 -16.52 -7.64 -4.15
N LEU A 49 -15.99 -8.82 -4.48
CA LEU A 49 -15.21 -9.01 -5.71
C LEU A 49 -16.08 -8.81 -6.96
N LEU A 50 -17.29 -9.38 -6.99
CA LEU A 50 -18.22 -9.20 -8.11
C LEU A 50 -18.63 -7.74 -8.28
N LEU A 51 -18.93 -7.02 -7.19
CA LEU A 51 -19.23 -5.58 -7.24
C LEU A 51 -18.03 -4.78 -7.77
N THR A 52 -16.81 -5.19 -7.43
CA THR A 52 -15.60 -4.58 -7.99
C THR A 52 -15.50 -4.80 -9.49
N LEU A 53 -15.69 -6.03 -9.95
CA LEU A 53 -15.63 -6.35 -11.37
C LEU A 53 -16.72 -5.59 -12.15
N ALA A 54 -17.94 -5.57 -11.62
CA ALA A 54 -19.05 -4.81 -12.18
C ALA A 54 -18.71 -3.31 -12.29
N SER A 55 -18.12 -2.71 -11.24
CA SER A 55 -17.74 -1.30 -11.27
C SER A 55 -16.71 -1.00 -12.35
N LYS A 56 -15.73 -1.89 -12.58
CA LYS A 56 -14.73 -1.76 -13.64
C LYS A 56 -15.33 -1.93 -15.03
N VAL A 57 -16.26 -2.87 -15.21
CA VAL A 57 -17.02 -3.01 -16.47
C VAL A 57 -17.75 -1.71 -16.78
N PHE A 58 -18.54 -1.18 -15.84
CA PHE A 58 -19.25 0.08 -16.06
C PHE A 58 -18.30 1.27 -16.31
N ALA A 59 -17.15 1.33 -15.64
CA ALA A 59 -16.15 2.37 -15.87
C ALA A 59 -15.62 2.36 -17.30
N VAL A 60 -15.31 1.18 -17.84
CA VAL A 60 -14.77 1.01 -19.21
C VAL A 60 -15.84 1.27 -20.27
N TYR A 61 -17.09 0.84 -20.04
CA TYR A 61 -18.18 1.01 -21.01
C TYR A 61 -18.84 2.38 -20.99
N ALA A 62 -18.76 3.14 -19.88
CA ALA A 62 -19.31 4.49 -19.82
C ALA A 62 -18.88 5.38 -21.01
N PRO A 63 -17.59 5.58 -21.32
CA PRO A 63 -17.18 6.41 -22.47
C PRO A 63 -17.68 5.88 -23.81
N VAL A 64 -17.94 4.57 -23.95
CA VAL A 64 -18.49 3.98 -25.18
C VAL A 64 -19.93 4.47 -25.41
N PHE A 65 -20.78 4.44 -24.38
CA PHE A 65 -22.15 4.95 -24.49
C PHE A 65 -22.19 6.45 -24.84
N PHE A 66 -21.25 7.22 -24.29
CA PHE A 66 -21.12 8.64 -24.62
C PHE A 66 -20.68 8.85 -26.07
N GLY A 67 -19.69 8.09 -26.54
CA GLY A 67 -19.25 8.12 -27.94
C GLY A 67 -20.36 7.72 -28.92
N ASP A 68 -21.13 6.67 -28.59
CA ASP A 68 -22.26 6.23 -29.40
C ASP A 68 -23.38 7.27 -29.44
N ALA A 69 -23.63 7.99 -28.34
CA ALA A 69 -24.59 9.08 -28.30
C ALA A 69 -24.19 10.23 -29.24
N ILE A 70 -22.89 10.60 -29.26
CA ILE A 70 -22.35 11.61 -30.17
C ILE A 70 -22.52 11.15 -31.63
N ASN A 71 -22.12 9.91 -31.94
CA ASN A 71 -22.21 9.37 -33.30
C ASN A 71 -23.66 9.32 -33.81
N LYS A 72 -24.63 9.01 -32.93
CA LYS A 72 -26.05 8.97 -33.30
C LYS A 72 -26.64 10.38 -33.51
N MET A 73 -26.12 11.38 -32.80
CA MET A 73 -26.53 12.77 -32.94
C MET A 73 -25.97 13.42 -34.22
N THR A 74 -24.78 13.03 -34.66
CA THR A 74 -24.15 13.55 -35.87
C THR A 74 -24.53 12.79 -37.15
N GLY A 75 -25.20 11.64 -37.03
CA GLY A 75 -25.68 10.83 -38.16
C GLY A 75 -26.94 11.38 -38.83
N THR A 76 -27.24 10.86 -40.01
CA THR A 76 -28.40 11.29 -40.84
C THR A 76 -29.76 10.86 -40.25
N ASP A 77 -29.81 9.78 -39.48
CA ASP A 77 -31.00 9.28 -38.75
C ASP A 77 -30.91 9.57 -37.26
N ALA A 78 -30.84 10.86 -36.92
CA ALA A 78 -30.79 11.35 -35.56
C ALA A 78 -32.15 11.18 -34.85
N ALA A 79 -32.40 9.97 -34.34
CA ALA A 79 -33.53 9.71 -33.45
C ALA A 79 -33.22 10.26 -32.05
N PHE A 80 -33.86 11.36 -31.65
CA PHE A 80 -33.70 11.99 -30.34
C PHE A 80 -33.85 10.99 -29.18
N SER A 81 -34.82 10.08 -29.27
CA SER A 81 -35.05 9.03 -28.27
C SER A 81 -33.86 8.08 -28.09
N ALA A 82 -33.15 7.73 -29.17
CA ALA A 82 -31.98 6.86 -29.11
C ALA A 82 -30.79 7.56 -28.43
N VAL A 83 -30.58 8.86 -28.71
CA VAL A 83 -29.54 9.67 -28.06
C VAL A 83 -29.82 9.79 -26.56
N VAL A 84 -31.07 10.10 -26.18
CA VAL A 84 -31.46 10.20 -24.77
C VAL A 84 -31.25 8.87 -24.05
N LEU A 85 -31.62 7.74 -24.65
CA LEU A 85 -31.41 6.42 -24.05
C LEU A 85 -29.91 6.13 -23.81
N LEU A 86 -29.03 6.47 -24.77
CA LEU A 86 -27.58 6.30 -24.61
C LEU A 86 -27.01 7.21 -23.52
N LEU A 87 -27.51 8.43 -23.38
CA LEU A 87 -27.11 9.33 -22.28
C LEU A 87 -27.60 8.84 -20.91
N VAL A 88 -28.78 8.22 -20.83
CA VAL A 88 -29.25 7.55 -19.62
C VAL A 88 -28.32 6.38 -19.27
N TRP A 89 -27.95 5.54 -20.24
CA TRP A 89 -26.99 4.46 -20.03
C TRP A 89 -25.62 4.96 -19.59
N TRP A 90 -25.10 6.02 -20.22
CA TRP A 90 -23.84 6.65 -19.81
C TRP A 90 -23.90 7.15 -18.37
N THR A 91 -24.96 7.87 -18.02
CA THR A 91 -25.16 8.43 -16.67
C THR A 91 -25.28 7.32 -15.64
N GLY A 92 -26.08 6.28 -15.94
CA GLY A 92 -26.23 5.10 -15.09
C GLY A 92 -24.91 4.35 -14.91
N ALA A 93 -24.16 4.10 -15.98
CA ALA A 93 -22.86 3.44 -15.91
C ALA A 93 -21.86 4.26 -15.09
N ARG A 94 -21.83 5.60 -15.25
CA ARG A 94 -20.95 6.48 -14.48
C ARG A 94 -21.34 6.54 -13.00
N LEU A 95 -22.64 6.57 -12.70
CA LEU A 95 -23.13 6.51 -11.33
C LEU A 95 -22.77 5.17 -10.68
N LEU A 96 -23.01 4.05 -11.36
CA LEU A 96 -22.69 2.72 -10.84
C LEU A 96 -21.17 2.54 -10.67
N SER A 97 -20.35 2.91 -11.65
CA SER A 97 -18.89 2.73 -11.55
C SER A 97 -18.26 3.55 -10.41
N SER A 98 -18.82 4.72 -10.10
CA SER A 98 -18.36 5.57 -8.98
C SER A 98 -18.90 5.16 -7.61
N ASN A 99 -20.11 4.58 -7.54
CA ASN A 99 -20.76 4.26 -6.26
C ASN A 99 -20.57 2.82 -5.79
N LEU A 100 -20.45 1.85 -6.70
CA LEU A 100 -20.19 0.46 -6.36
C LEU A 100 -18.94 0.23 -5.48
N PRO A 101 -17.83 0.99 -5.64
CA PRO A 101 -16.69 0.90 -4.74
C PRO A 101 -17.03 1.24 -3.28
N TYR A 102 -17.88 2.24 -3.01
CA TYR A 102 -18.30 2.57 -1.64
C TYR A 102 -19.15 1.46 -1.03
N LEU A 103 -20.08 0.91 -1.81
CA LEU A 103 -20.90 -0.23 -1.36
C LEU A 103 -20.03 -1.44 -1.04
N ARG A 104 -19.09 -1.76 -1.92
CA ARG A 104 -18.10 -2.82 -1.70
C ARG A 104 -17.31 -2.58 -0.41
N ASP A 105 -16.79 -1.38 -0.21
CA ASP A 105 -15.93 -1.08 0.93
C ASP A 105 -16.71 -1.16 2.25
N ALA A 106 -17.98 -0.75 2.26
CA ALA A 106 -18.89 -0.93 3.38
C ALA A 106 -19.20 -2.41 3.65
N MET A 107 -19.50 -3.20 2.62
CA MET A 107 -19.73 -4.65 2.74
C MET A 107 -18.48 -5.40 3.24
N PHE A 108 -17.30 -4.98 2.80
CA PHE A 108 -16.04 -5.64 3.16
C PHE A 108 -15.47 -5.20 4.52
N ALA A 109 -15.92 -4.07 5.07
CA ALA A 109 -15.47 -3.57 6.37
C ALA A 109 -15.52 -4.62 7.51
N PRO A 110 -16.64 -5.31 7.76
CA PRO A 110 -16.68 -6.31 8.82
C PRO A 110 -15.79 -7.53 8.53
N VAL A 111 -15.58 -7.88 7.26
CA VAL A 111 -14.66 -8.96 6.87
C VAL A 111 -13.23 -8.61 7.27
N SER A 112 -12.81 -7.38 6.95
CA SER A 112 -11.46 -6.92 7.30
C SER A 112 -11.27 -6.80 8.81
N GLN A 113 -12.27 -6.31 9.54
CA GLN A 113 -12.21 -6.23 11.00
C GLN A 113 -12.09 -7.62 11.66
N ASP A 114 -12.82 -8.63 11.16
CA ASP A 114 -12.74 -10.01 11.65
C ASP A 114 -11.35 -10.62 11.37
N ALA A 115 -10.78 -10.35 10.19
CA ALA A 115 -9.44 -10.78 9.81
C ALA A 115 -8.37 -10.11 10.69
N GLN A 116 -8.47 -8.79 10.91
CA GLN A 116 -7.60 -8.05 11.81
C GLN A 116 -7.64 -8.60 13.24
N ARG A 117 -8.84 -8.87 13.77
CA ARG A 117 -8.99 -9.48 15.10
C ARG A 117 -8.26 -10.80 15.19
N LEU A 118 -8.43 -11.69 14.21
CA LEU A 118 -7.77 -13.01 14.22
C LEU A 118 -6.24 -12.88 14.26
N ILE A 119 -5.68 -11.97 13.46
CA ILE A 119 -4.23 -11.77 13.41
C ILE A 119 -3.72 -11.09 14.67
N ALA A 120 -4.46 -10.11 15.21
CA ALA A 120 -4.11 -9.45 16.46
C ALA A 120 -4.06 -10.44 17.63
N VAL A 121 -5.07 -11.31 17.74
CA VAL A 121 -5.13 -12.35 18.79
C VAL A 121 -4.02 -13.37 18.63
N GLU A 122 -3.72 -13.79 17.40
CA GLU A 122 -2.61 -14.72 17.14
C GLU A 122 -1.25 -14.10 17.45
N ALA A 123 -1.01 -12.86 17.04
CA ALA A 123 0.21 -12.12 17.36
C ALA A 123 0.37 -11.90 18.87
N TYR A 124 -0.73 -11.57 19.56
CA TYR A 124 -0.74 -11.44 21.01
C TYR A 124 -0.45 -12.77 21.73
N GLY A 125 -1.12 -13.85 21.32
CA GLY A 125 -0.89 -15.19 21.89
C GLY A 125 0.54 -15.69 21.63
N HIS A 126 1.08 -15.44 20.44
CA HIS A 126 2.49 -15.74 20.15
C HIS A 126 3.42 -14.91 21.03
N ALA A 127 3.16 -13.62 21.18
CA ALA A 127 3.95 -12.74 22.04
C ALA A 127 3.95 -13.21 23.50
N GLN A 128 2.83 -13.72 24.02
CA GLN A 128 2.75 -14.28 25.39
C GLN A 128 3.53 -15.59 25.56
N GLY A 129 3.71 -16.35 24.47
CA GLY A 129 4.46 -17.61 24.49
C GLY A 129 5.98 -17.45 24.39
N LEU A 130 6.48 -16.21 24.28
CA LEU A 130 7.92 -15.94 24.21
C LEU A 130 8.59 -16.08 25.58
N SER A 131 9.92 -16.23 25.57
CA SER A 131 10.69 -16.49 26.78
C SER A 131 10.67 -15.31 27.77
N LEU A 132 10.84 -15.60 29.06
CA LEU A 132 10.98 -14.55 30.07
C LEU A 132 12.14 -13.59 29.76
N ALA A 133 13.25 -14.10 29.21
CA ALA A 133 14.39 -13.30 28.79
C ALA A 133 14.03 -12.32 27.65
N PHE A 134 13.20 -12.75 26.70
CA PHE A 134 12.65 -11.86 25.68
C PHE A 134 11.84 -10.72 26.31
N HIS A 135 10.97 -11.04 27.28
CA HIS A 135 10.14 -10.03 27.94
C HIS A 135 10.92 -9.08 28.86
N GLN A 136 12.04 -9.52 29.45
CA GLN A 136 12.88 -8.66 30.31
C GLN A 136 13.74 -7.66 29.52
N THR A 137 14.09 -8.00 28.27
CA THR A 137 14.96 -7.17 27.42
C THR A 137 14.19 -6.23 26.49
N ARG A 138 12.92 -6.51 26.22
CA ARG A 138 12.09 -5.73 25.28
C ARG A 138 11.09 -4.85 26.03
N ARG A 139 10.95 -3.60 25.58
CA ARG A 139 9.92 -2.68 26.10
C ARG A 139 8.54 -3.17 25.68
N THR A 140 7.71 -3.63 26.63
CA THR A 140 6.36 -4.18 26.37
C THR A 140 5.47 -3.24 25.53
N GLY A 141 5.57 -1.93 25.75
CA GLY A 141 4.83 -0.93 24.95
C GLY A 141 5.31 -0.84 23.49
N ALA A 142 6.60 -1.06 23.22
CA ALA A 142 7.12 -1.10 21.86
C ALA A 142 6.64 -2.35 21.10
N LEU A 143 6.57 -3.49 21.79
CA LEU A 143 6.04 -4.73 21.23
C LEU A 143 4.55 -4.59 20.87
N ASN A 144 3.73 -4.04 21.78
CA ASN A 144 2.31 -3.80 21.50
C ASN A 144 2.12 -2.88 20.27
N ARG A 145 2.90 -1.80 20.18
CA ARG A 145 2.87 -0.89 19.03
C ARG A 145 3.32 -1.55 17.72
N ILE A 146 4.16 -2.57 17.75
CA ILE A 146 4.53 -3.35 16.57
C ILE A 146 3.33 -4.19 16.11
N ILE A 147 2.64 -4.86 17.05
CA ILE A 147 1.44 -5.66 16.77
C ILE A 147 0.35 -4.76 16.17
N ASP A 148 0.02 -3.64 16.83
CA ASP A 148 -1.02 -2.71 16.36
C ASP A 148 -0.74 -2.18 14.95
N ARG A 149 0.51 -1.77 14.69
CA ARG A 149 0.92 -1.30 13.35
C ARG A 149 0.88 -2.41 12.31
N GLY A 150 1.27 -3.63 12.68
CA GLY A 150 1.22 -4.79 11.79
C GLY A 150 -0.21 -5.12 11.38
N VAL A 151 -1.14 -5.14 12.33
CA VAL A 151 -2.56 -5.39 12.09
C VAL A 151 -3.18 -4.29 11.22
N ALA A 152 -2.87 -3.02 11.49
CA ALA A 152 -3.34 -1.90 10.67
C ALA A 152 -2.78 -1.96 9.23
N ALA A 153 -1.50 -2.32 9.07
CA ALA A 153 -0.90 -2.51 7.75
C ALA A 153 -1.58 -3.65 6.97
N LEU A 154 -2.00 -4.72 7.65
CA LEU A 154 -2.72 -5.82 7.03
C LEU A 154 -4.09 -5.40 6.48
N ASP A 155 -4.85 -4.55 7.17
CA ASP A 155 -6.10 -3.98 6.64
C ASP A 155 -5.85 -3.27 5.31
N TYR A 156 -4.86 -2.39 5.30
CA TYR A 156 -4.46 -1.67 4.10
C TYR A 156 -4.06 -2.63 2.99
N LEU A 157 -3.22 -3.64 3.28
CA LEU A 157 -2.75 -4.59 2.27
C LEU A 157 -3.90 -5.42 1.68
N ILE A 158 -4.81 -5.93 2.51
CA ILE A 158 -5.98 -6.71 2.04
C ILE A 158 -6.81 -5.85 1.06
N ARG A 159 -7.13 -4.61 1.45
CA ARG A 159 -7.93 -3.68 0.64
C ARG A 159 -7.18 -3.08 -0.55
N PHE A 160 -5.88 -2.92 -0.48
CA PHE A 160 -5.12 -2.41 -1.61
C PHE A 160 -5.04 -3.50 -2.69
N LEU A 161 -4.79 -4.73 -2.27
CA LEU A 161 -4.49 -5.82 -3.18
C LEU A 161 -5.72 -6.42 -3.85
N ALA A 162 -6.76 -6.73 -3.07
CA ALA A 162 -7.99 -7.33 -3.57
C ALA A 162 -8.78 -6.40 -4.52
N PHE A 163 -8.55 -5.10 -4.39
CA PHE A 163 -9.54 -4.08 -4.68
C PHE A 163 -8.98 -2.89 -5.46
N ASN A 164 -7.66 -2.76 -5.54
CA ASN A 164 -6.98 -1.84 -6.46
C ASN A 164 -6.15 -2.63 -7.47
N ILE A 165 -5.10 -3.36 -7.07
CA ILE A 165 -4.16 -3.98 -8.03
C ILE A 165 -4.86 -4.95 -9.00
N GLY A 166 -5.51 -5.99 -8.47
CA GLY A 166 -6.17 -7.00 -9.31
C GLY A 166 -7.23 -6.39 -10.24
N PRO A 167 -8.18 -5.60 -9.72
CA PRO A 167 -9.17 -4.91 -10.54
C PRO A 167 -8.60 -3.97 -11.58
N THR A 168 -7.52 -3.25 -11.28
CA THR A 168 -6.86 -2.36 -12.25
C THR A 168 -6.29 -3.15 -13.42
N LEU A 169 -5.69 -4.32 -13.18
CA LEU A 169 -5.20 -5.17 -14.28
C LEU A 169 -6.35 -5.66 -15.18
N ILE A 170 -7.48 -6.03 -14.58
CA ILE A 170 -8.68 -6.44 -15.31
C ILE A 170 -9.27 -5.25 -16.09
N GLU A 171 -9.33 -4.07 -15.48
CA GLU A 171 -9.79 -2.83 -16.11
C GLU A 171 -8.94 -2.47 -17.33
N LEU A 172 -7.60 -2.57 -17.22
CA LEU A 172 -6.68 -2.34 -18.34
C LEU A 172 -6.89 -3.35 -19.46
N ALA A 173 -7.08 -4.63 -19.13
CA ALA A 173 -7.37 -5.67 -20.12
C ALA A 173 -8.72 -5.41 -20.83
N LEU A 174 -9.77 -5.05 -20.08
CA LEU A 174 -11.06 -4.68 -20.63
C LEU A 174 -10.96 -3.45 -21.53
N ALA A 175 -10.26 -2.40 -21.09
CA ALA A 175 -10.06 -1.19 -21.87
C ALA A 175 -9.33 -1.47 -23.18
N ALA A 176 -8.27 -2.27 -23.15
CA ALA A 176 -7.55 -2.70 -24.35
C ALA A 176 -8.45 -3.53 -25.30
N PHE A 177 -9.27 -4.44 -24.76
CA PHE A 177 -10.23 -5.21 -25.54
C PHE A 177 -11.29 -4.32 -26.22
N VAL A 178 -11.86 -3.37 -25.48
CA VAL A 178 -12.84 -2.42 -26.01
C VAL A 178 -12.21 -1.51 -27.07
N LEU A 179 -10.99 -1.01 -26.85
CA LEU A 179 -10.25 -0.23 -27.84
C LEU A 179 -10.00 -1.01 -29.13
N SER A 180 -9.59 -2.28 -29.01
CA SER A 180 -9.30 -3.13 -30.17
C SER A 180 -10.54 -3.45 -31.00
N THR A 181 -11.70 -3.58 -30.37
CA THR A 181 -12.95 -4.00 -31.04
C THR A 181 -13.80 -2.83 -31.54
N ARG A 182 -13.83 -1.71 -30.83
CA ARG A 182 -14.65 -0.53 -31.17
C ARG A 182 -13.92 0.48 -32.05
N TYR A 183 -12.59 0.55 -31.95
CA TYR A 183 -11.77 1.50 -32.68
C TYR A 183 -10.83 0.76 -33.64
N SER A 184 -9.61 0.46 -33.18
CA SER A 184 -8.61 -0.26 -33.97
C SER A 184 -7.64 -0.95 -33.02
N TRP A 185 -7.15 -2.14 -33.40
CA TRP A 185 -6.15 -2.87 -32.63
C TRP A 185 -4.89 -2.03 -32.38
N ILE A 186 -4.54 -1.10 -33.29
CA ILE A 186 -3.41 -0.17 -33.13
C ILE A 186 -3.62 0.74 -31.90
N SER A 187 -4.84 1.20 -31.66
CA SER A 187 -5.15 2.05 -30.49
C SER A 187 -4.96 1.29 -29.16
N ALA A 188 -5.32 0.00 -29.14
CA ALA A 188 -5.08 -0.87 -27.99
C ALA A 188 -3.58 -1.08 -27.74
N VAL A 189 -2.79 -1.31 -28.79
CA VAL A 189 -1.33 -1.44 -28.69
C VAL A 189 -0.70 -0.17 -28.14
N ILE A 190 -1.08 1.00 -28.65
CA ILE A 190 -0.59 2.29 -28.15
C ILE A 190 -0.92 2.45 -26.66
N ALA A 191 -2.16 2.16 -26.26
CA ALA A 191 -2.56 2.25 -24.85
C ALA A 191 -1.73 1.33 -23.94
N VAL A 192 -1.51 0.08 -24.34
CA VAL A 192 -0.69 -0.88 -23.58
C VAL A 192 0.76 -0.41 -23.48
N VAL A 193 1.35 0.11 -24.57
CA VAL A 193 2.72 0.64 -24.56
C VAL A 193 2.84 1.84 -23.63
N VAL A 194 1.90 2.79 -23.70
CA VAL A 194 1.90 3.99 -22.83
C VAL A 194 1.78 3.59 -21.36
N VAL A 195 0.90 2.65 -21.02
CA VAL A 195 0.75 2.14 -19.65
C VAL A 195 2.02 1.43 -19.18
N GLY A 196 2.65 0.62 -20.04
CA GLY A 196 3.91 -0.07 -19.73
C GLY A 196 5.07 0.90 -19.49
N LEU A 197 5.19 1.94 -20.32
CA LEU A 197 6.17 3.01 -20.14
C LEU A 197 5.93 3.76 -18.83
N TYR A 198 4.68 4.14 -18.56
CA TYR A 198 4.30 4.81 -17.32
C TYR A 198 4.64 3.97 -16.09
N ALA A 199 4.30 2.67 -16.10
CA ALA A 199 4.58 1.77 -14.98
C ALA A 199 6.09 1.61 -14.75
N THR A 200 6.86 1.42 -15.83
CA THR A 200 8.33 1.28 -15.75
C THR A 200 8.99 2.54 -15.22
N PHE A 201 8.64 3.70 -15.80
CA PHE A 201 9.15 4.99 -15.36
C PHE A 201 8.81 5.27 -13.89
N THR A 202 7.56 5.00 -13.50
CA THR A 202 7.10 5.17 -12.11
C THR A 202 7.87 4.25 -11.16
N ALA A 203 8.12 2.99 -11.53
CA ALA A 203 8.89 2.05 -10.71
C ALA A 203 10.34 2.52 -10.52
N LEU A 204 11.01 2.94 -11.59
CA LEU A 204 12.37 3.46 -11.54
C LEU A 204 12.46 4.70 -10.62
N LEU A 205 11.57 5.66 -10.82
CA LEU A 205 11.54 6.88 -10.03
C LEU A 205 11.18 6.62 -8.56
N THR A 206 10.27 5.68 -8.31
CA THR A 206 9.87 5.28 -6.96
C THR A 206 11.02 4.61 -6.22
N ASN A 207 11.75 3.70 -6.87
CA ASN A 207 12.92 3.05 -6.27
C ASN A 207 14.01 4.06 -5.93
N TRP A 208 14.33 4.95 -6.87
CA TRP A 208 15.27 6.04 -6.63
C TRP A 208 14.84 6.94 -5.46
N ARG A 209 13.58 7.38 -5.44
CA ARG A 209 13.03 8.23 -4.37
C ARG A 209 13.03 7.52 -3.01
N THR A 210 12.81 6.21 -2.99
CA THR A 210 12.81 5.40 -1.77
C THR A 210 14.22 5.35 -1.16
N GLU A 211 15.25 5.22 -1.99
CA GLU A 211 16.64 5.26 -1.51
C GLU A 211 17.00 6.63 -0.92
N GLN A 212 16.59 7.73 -1.56
CA GLN A 212 16.80 9.08 -1.03
C GLN A 212 16.11 9.28 0.31
N ARG A 213 14.85 8.87 0.42
CA ARG A 213 14.11 8.90 1.69
C ARG A 213 14.78 8.06 2.78
N ARG A 214 15.40 6.93 2.43
CA ARG A 214 16.15 6.11 3.39
C ARG A 214 17.35 6.87 3.96
N LYS A 215 18.11 7.58 3.12
CA LYS A 215 19.25 8.41 3.54
C LYS A 215 18.80 9.59 4.42
N LEU A 216 17.72 10.27 4.03
CA LEU A 216 17.14 11.35 4.81
C LEU A 216 16.67 10.88 6.20
N ASN A 217 15.93 9.76 6.26
CA ASN A 217 15.43 9.22 7.52
C ASN A 217 16.57 8.78 8.46
N ALA A 218 17.66 8.22 7.91
CA ALA A 218 18.84 7.86 8.70
C ALA A 218 19.50 9.11 9.31
N ALA A 219 19.71 10.16 8.52
CA ALA A 219 20.28 11.43 9.00
C ALA A 219 19.37 12.12 10.03
N ASP A 220 18.04 12.12 9.83
CA ASP A 220 17.09 12.64 10.82
C ASP A 220 17.15 11.86 12.14
N THR A 221 17.28 10.53 12.07
CA THR A 221 17.41 9.68 13.26
C THR A 221 18.68 10.00 14.04
N GLU A 222 19.82 10.15 13.35
CA GLU A 222 21.10 10.50 13.97
C GLU A 222 21.07 11.90 14.60
N LEU A 223 20.55 12.89 13.87
CA LEU A 223 20.38 14.26 14.37
C LEU A 223 19.54 14.30 15.66
N ARG A 224 18.40 13.60 15.66
CA ARG A 224 17.52 13.52 16.84
C ARG A 224 18.17 12.79 18.00
N ALA A 225 18.88 11.68 17.73
CA ALA A 225 19.58 10.93 18.76
C ALA A 225 20.65 11.79 19.45
N LEU A 226 21.41 12.55 18.66
CA LEU A 226 22.40 13.49 19.16
C LEU A 226 21.79 14.55 20.08
N ALA A 227 20.71 15.20 19.65
CA ALA A 227 20.04 16.22 20.46
C ALA A 227 19.56 15.66 21.80
N VAL A 228 18.93 14.48 21.79
CA VAL A 228 18.44 13.83 23.00
C VAL A 228 19.58 13.43 23.93
N ASP A 229 20.67 12.88 23.40
CA ASP A 229 21.84 12.48 24.18
C ASP A 229 22.50 13.66 24.89
N SER A 230 22.77 14.76 24.18
CA SER A 230 23.41 15.96 24.76
C SER A 230 22.52 16.64 25.80
N LEU A 231 21.19 16.64 25.63
CA LEU A 231 20.25 17.21 26.61
C LEU A 231 20.03 16.31 27.82
N THR A 232 20.03 14.98 27.63
CA THR A 232 19.89 14.02 28.75
C THR A 232 21.16 14.00 29.60
N ASN A 233 22.33 14.09 28.97
CA ASN A 233 23.64 14.09 29.63
C ASN A 233 24.20 15.50 29.83
N PHE A 234 23.33 16.49 30.05
CA PHE A 234 23.71 17.90 30.14
C PHE A 234 24.70 18.21 31.27
N GLU A 235 24.61 17.48 32.38
CA GLU A 235 25.55 17.60 33.51
C GLU A 235 26.99 17.32 33.07
N THR A 236 27.21 16.27 32.28
CA THR A 236 28.53 15.93 31.72
C THR A 236 29.03 17.02 30.79
N VAL A 237 28.15 17.55 29.92
CA VAL A 237 28.53 18.64 29.00
C VAL A 237 29.01 19.86 29.78
N LYS A 238 28.31 20.22 30.87
CA LYS A 238 28.67 21.35 31.73
C LYS A 238 29.91 21.08 32.58
N ALA A 239 30.08 19.88 33.12
CA ALA A 239 31.23 19.50 33.93
C ALA A 239 32.56 19.62 33.16
N PHE A 240 32.53 19.38 31.85
CA PHE A 240 33.70 19.48 30.96
C PHE A 240 33.75 20.75 30.10
N ALA A 241 32.84 21.72 30.30
CA ALA A 241 32.73 22.93 29.48
C ALA A 241 32.72 22.64 27.96
N ALA A 242 31.98 21.62 27.55
CA ALA A 242 31.99 21.06 26.19
C ALA A 242 30.86 21.59 25.28
N GLU A 243 30.18 22.67 25.64
CA GLU A 243 28.98 23.18 24.93
C GLU A 243 29.28 23.52 23.47
N ALA A 244 30.41 24.18 23.20
CA ALA A 244 30.80 24.54 21.84
C ALA A 244 31.02 23.30 20.97
N ARG A 245 31.65 22.26 21.52
CA ARG A 245 31.90 21.00 20.81
C ARG A 245 30.61 20.26 20.48
N GLU A 246 29.67 20.19 21.43
CA GLU A 246 28.37 19.55 21.18
C GLU A 246 27.52 20.36 20.19
N THR A 247 27.60 21.68 20.22
CA THR A 247 26.94 22.56 19.24
C THR A 247 27.50 22.34 17.83
N GLU A 248 28.82 22.23 17.68
CA GLU A 248 29.47 21.95 16.40
C GLU A 248 29.11 20.55 15.87
N ARG A 249 29.05 19.56 16.74
CA ARG A 249 28.60 18.19 16.40
C ARG A 249 27.15 18.18 15.92
N TYR A 250 26.27 18.95 16.57
CA TYR A 250 24.88 19.12 16.14
C TYR A 250 24.77 19.82 14.78
N ASP A 251 25.52 20.91 14.57
CA ASP A 251 25.58 21.63 13.30
C ASP A 251 26.11 20.74 12.15
N ALA A 252 27.11 19.90 12.40
CA ALA A 252 27.58 18.91 11.43
C ALA A 252 26.49 17.89 11.05
N ALA A 253 25.74 17.35 12.02
CA ALA A 253 24.61 16.46 11.77
C ALA A 253 23.48 17.17 11.00
N MET A 254 23.21 18.44 11.32
CA MET A 254 22.20 19.25 10.65
C MET A 254 22.58 19.53 9.18
N ARG A 255 23.87 19.76 8.89
CA ARG A 255 24.38 19.86 7.51
C ARG A 255 24.16 18.56 6.72
N LEU A 256 24.42 17.40 7.33
CA LEU A 256 24.19 16.10 6.68
C LEU A 256 22.71 15.88 6.39
N TYR A 257 21.83 16.22 7.35
CA TYR A 257 20.38 16.19 7.16
C TYR A 257 19.95 17.08 5.99
N ASN A 258 20.39 18.34 5.97
CA ASN A 258 20.06 19.30 4.90
C ASN A 258 20.55 18.83 3.53
N LYS A 259 21.75 18.22 3.47
CA LYS A 259 22.28 17.64 2.22
C LYS A 259 21.42 16.50 1.69
N ASN A 260 20.86 15.67 2.56
CA ASN A 260 20.01 14.54 2.16
C ASN A 260 18.54 14.94 1.91
N MET A 261 18.17 16.19 2.18
CA MET A 261 16.82 16.72 1.98
C MET A 261 16.57 17.20 0.55
N VAL A 262 17.63 17.60 -0.16
CA VAL A 262 17.62 18.10 -1.55
C VAL A 262 17.89 16.96 -2.52
#